data_AF-A0A507CJY6-F1
#
_entry.id   AF-A0A507CJY6-F1
#
_cell.length_a   1.000
_cell.length_b   1.000
_cell.length_c   1.000
_cell.angle_alpha   90.00
_cell.angle_beta   90.00
_cell.angle_gamma   90.00
#
_symmetry.space_group_name_H-M   'P 1'
#
loop_
_entity.id
_entity.type
_entity.pdbx_description
1 polymer ?
#
loop_
_entity_poly.entity_id
_entity_poly.type
_entity_poly.pdbx_seq_one_letter_code
_entity_poly.pdbx_strand_id
1 'polypeptide(L)'
;MRSRFKDEHPFEKRKLEAERIRQKYPDRIPCIVEKAEKSDIATIDKKKYLVPSDLTVGQFVYVIRKRIKLSPEKAIFIFVNNVLPPSSSLLSQVYNEHKDEDGFLYVVYSSENTFGHDAINDNQMTLVTMPATKSASKLQESSLSLVSLLQSLREKRDGLDQLIEQDQTRRTTLQVNMKTIQTSLDTLNTSLSQRENEKNKLDEAIMEIEQAYEKIADSSIQLLSFAQNLAFHIPIVPTYTSSRMQLDIRYNMW
;
A
#
# COMPACT_ATOMS: atom_id res chain seq x y z
N MET A 1 -21.40 6.04 21.42
CA MET A 1 -21.02 7.08 22.40
C MET A 1 -21.68 8.39 21.99
N ARG A 2 -22.30 9.13 22.92
CA ARG A 2 -22.97 10.39 22.59
C ARG A 2 -21.92 11.51 22.52
N SER A 3 -21.69 12.06 21.33
CA SER A 3 -20.75 13.17 21.13
C SER A 3 -21.49 14.50 21.23
N ARG A 4 -20.95 15.45 22.01
CA ARG A 4 -21.60 16.76 22.20
C ARG A 4 -21.62 17.54 20.89
N PHE A 5 -20.59 17.38 20.06
CA PHE A 5 -20.55 17.96 18.72
C PHE A 5 -21.74 17.53 17.83
N LYS A 6 -22.20 16.28 17.96
CA LYS A 6 -23.36 15.78 17.21
C LYS A 6 -24.68 16.34 17.72
N ASP A 7 -24.78 16.63 19.01
CA ASP A 7 -25.96 17.29 19.61
C ASP A 7 -26.01 18.79 19.22
N GLU A 8 -24.86 19.46 19.11
CA GLU A 8 -24.76 20.89 18.75
C GLU A 8 -24.98 21.16 17.24
N HIS A 9 -24.64 20.19 16.37
CA HIS A 9 -24.65 20.39 14.91
C HIS A 9 -25.50 19.31 14.19
N PRO A 10 -26.51 19.71 13.39
CA PRO A 10 -27.29 18.80 12.57
C PRO A 10 -26.40 17.98 11.62
N PHE A 11 -26.80 16.73 11.37
CA PHE A 11 -26.05 15.78 10.53
C PHE A 11 -25.69 16.36 9.16
N GLU A 12 -26.66 16.95 8.44
CA GLU A 12 -26.45 17.53 7.11
C GLU A 12 -25.36 18.61 7.09
N LYS A 13 -25.33 19.46 8.12
CA LYS A 13 -24.29 20.50 8.24
C LYS A 13 -22.92 19.91 8.49
N ARG A 14 -22.82 18.87 9.34
CA ARG A 14 -21.57 18.17 9.62
C ARG A 14 -21.04 17.49 8.35
N LYS A 15 -21.90 16.77 7.64
CA LYS A 15 -21.53 16.06 6.41
C LYS A 15 -21.01 17.00 5.32
N LEU A 16 -21.76 18.05 5.03
CA LEU A 16 -21.35 19.07 4.04
C LEU A 16 -20.02 19.74 4.43
N GLU A 17 -19.81 19.99 5.72
CA GLU A 17 -18.56 20.56 6.21
C GLU A 17 -17.38 19.59 6.03
N ALA A 18 -17.54 18.33 6.44
CA ALA A 18 -16.49 17.31 6.30
C ALA A 18 -16.10 17.10 4.84
N GLU A 19 -17.09 16.98 3.94
CA GLU A 19 -16.87 16.83 2.49
C GLU A 19 -16.11 18.04 1.92
N ARG A 20 -16.55 19.26 2.26
CA ARG A 20 -15.89 20.49 1.80
C ARG A 20 -14.44 20.59 2.26
N ILE A 21 -14.16 20.25 3.52
CA ILE A 21 -12.81 20.33 4.08
C ILE A 21 -11.92 19.23 3.48
N ARG A 22 -12.45 18.02 3.27
CA ARG A 22 -11.75 16.92 2.60
C ARG A 22 -11.40 17.24 1.15
N GLN A 23 -12.29 17.90 0.41
CA GLN A 23 -12.00 18.37 -0.95
C GLN A 23 -10.92 19.46 -0.96
N LYS A 24 -10.94 20.37 0.02
CA LYS A 24 -9.95 21.45 0.14
C LYS A 24 -8.58 20.96 0.60
N TYR A 25 -8.54 19.92 1.44
CA TYR A 25 -7.32 19.36 2.02
C TYR A 25 -7.36 17.82 1.96
N PRO A 26 -7.05 17.22 0.80
CA PRO A 26 -7.19 15.77 0.59
C PRO A 26 -6.22 14.93 1.42
N ASP A 27 -5.06 15.47 1.80
CA ASP A 27 -4.05 14.78 2.61
C ASP A 27 -4.26 14.97 4.12
N ARG A 28 -5.44 15.47 4.50
CA ARG A 28 -5.78 15.71 5.90
C ARG A 28 -7.10 15.07 6.30
N ILE A 29 -7.15 14.74 7.58
CA ILE A 29 -8.23 14.02 8.23
C ILE A 29 -8.92 14.98 9.21
N PRO A 30 -10.23 15.21 9.03
CA PRO A 30 -11.00 16.00 9.98
C PRO A 30 -11.34 15.17 11.23
N CYS A 31 -10.83 15.58 12.38
CA CYS A 31 -11.01 14.90 13.66
C CYS A 31 -11.75 15.80 14.67
N ILE A 32 -12.67 15.20 15.41
CA ILE A 32 -13.35 15.81 16.56
C ILE A 32 -12.80 15.15 17.83
N VAL A 33 -12.19 15.94 18.70
CA VAL A 33 -11.58 15.49 19.95
C VAL A 33 -12.40 16.00 21.13
N GLU A 34 -12.94 15.08 21.92
CA GLU A 34 -13.75 15.38 23.10
C GLU A 34 -13.20 14.70 24.36
N LYS A 35 -13.46 15.32 25.52
CA LYS A 35 -13.12 14.73 26.82
C LYS A 35 -14.18 13.71 27.22
N ALA A 36 -13.76 12.57 27.78
CA ALA A 36 -14.66 11.66 28.48
C ALA A 36 -15.30 12.37 29.70
N GLU A 37 -16.58 12.08 29.97
CA GLU A 37 -17.33 12.77 31.03
C GLU A 37 -16.76 12.55 32.44
N LYS A 38 -16.16 11.37 32.68
CA LYS A 38 -15.63 10.95 33.99
C LYS A 38 -14.13 11.20 34.18
N SER A 39 -13.47 11.90 33.25
CA SER A 39 -12.01 12.08 33.33
C SER A 39 -11.63 13.39 34.04
N ASP A 40 -10.65 13.29 34.95
CA ASP A 40 -10.01 14.41 35.65
C ASP A 40 -9.01 15.20 34.80
N ILE A 41 -8.93 14.91 33.50
CA ILE A 41 -8.06 15.63 32.58
C ILE A 41 -8.67 17.01 32.23
N ALA A 42 -7.80 18.00 32.01
CA ALA A 42 -8.20 19.31 31.51
C ALA A 42 -8.96 19.23 30.17
N THR A 43 -9.91 20.14 29.99
CA THR A 43 -10.65 20.28 28.73
C THR A 43 -9.77 20.88 27.65
N ILE A 44 -9.85 20.32 26.44
CA ILE A 44 -9.14 20.83 25.27
C ILE A 44 -9.77 22.14 24.78
N ASP A 45 -8.94 23.09 24.33
CA ASP A 45 -9.35 24.44 23.89
C ASP A 45 -10.10 24.40 22.56
N LYS A 46 -9.64 23.57 21.62
CA LYS A 46 -10.27 23.36 20.32
C LYS A 46 -10.65 21.91 20.18
N LYS A 47 -11.90 21.64 19.81
CA LYS A 47 -12.41 20.28 19.55
C LYS A 47 -12.12 19.81 18.12
N LYS A 48 -12.01 20.72 17.16
CA LYS A 48 -11.85 20.40 15.73
C LYS A 48 -10.39 20.45 15.32
N TYR A 49 -9.89 19.35 14.77
CA TYR A 49 -8.52 19.20 14.28
C TYR A 49 -8.51 18.78 12.82
N LEU A 50 -7.49 19.23 12.10
CA LEU A 50 -7.22 18.81 10.74
C LEU A 50 -5.81 18.22 10.71
N VAL A 51 -5.74 16.90 10.76
CA VAL A 51 -4.52 16.14 11.04
C VAL A 51 -3.96 15.54 9.74
N PRO A 52 -2.64 15.56 9.49
CA PRO A 52 -2.05 14.88 8.34
C PRO A 52 -2.35 13.37 8.36
N SER A 53 -2.59 12.77 7.19
CA SER A 53 -2.88 11.33 7.03
C SER A 53 -1.77 10.40 7.52
N ASP A 54 -0.55 10.90 7.50
CA ASP A 54 0.71 10.19 7.70
C ASP A 54 1.16 10.26 9.17
N LEU A 55 0.41 10.98 10.00
CA LEU A 55 0.65 11.06 11.43
C LEU A 55 0.24 9.74 12.10
N THR A 56 1.08 9.23 13.01
CA THR A 56 0.71 8.07 13.82
C THR A 56 -0.24 8.46 14.95
N VAL A 57 -0.98 7.49 15.45
CA VAL A 57 -1.82 7.66 16.65
C VAL A 57 -1.00 8.14 17.84
N GLY A 58 0.18 7.58 18.09
CA GLY A 58 1.05 8.00 19.19
C GLY A 58 1.52 9.46 19.07
N GLN A 59 1.86 9.90 17.87
CA GLN A 59 2.18 11.30 17.59
C GLN A 59 0.96 12.21 17.83
N PHE A 60 -0.24 11.77 17.43
CA PHE A 60 -1.47 12.51 17.69
C PHE A 60 -1.78 12.64 19.18
N VAL A 61 -1.58 11.57 19.96
CA VAL A 61 -1.69 11.59 21.43
C VAL A 61 -0.71 12.61 22.03
N TYR A 62 0.52 12.68 21.53
CA TYR A 62 1.50 13.68 21.97
C TYR A 62 1.03 15.12 21.69
N VAL A 63 0.44 15.38 20.52
CA VAL A 63 -0.14 16.69 20.18
C VAL A 63 -1.26 17.06 21.14
N ILE A 64 -2.18 16.13 21.41
CA ILE A 64 -3.27 16.35 22.39
C ILE A 64 -2.67 16.66 23.77
N ARG A 65 -1.74 15.83 24.26
CA ARG A 65 -1.06 16.00 25.55
C ARG A 65 -0.46 17.40 25.70
N LYS A 66 0.21 17.90 24.66
CA LYS A 66 0.81 19.24 24.64
C LYS A 66 -0.25 20.35 24.70
N ARG A 67 -1.40 20.17 24.06
CA ARG A 67 -2.52 21.14 24.06
C ARG A 67 -3.19 21.27 25.42
N ILE A 68 -3.45 20.14 26.09
CA ILE A 68 -4.05 20.10 27.43
C ILE A 68 -3.04 20.36 28.57
N LYS A 69 -1.76 20.59 28.24
CA LYS A 69 -0.65 20.80 29.20
C LYS A 69 -0.55 19.68 30.26
N LEU A 70 -0.78 18.43 29.85
CA LEU A 70 -0.77 17.29 30.76
C LEU A 70 0.67 16.84 31.06
N SER A 71 1.01 16.75 32.34
CA SER A 71 2.31 16.24 32.83
C SER A 71 2.64 14.88 32.22
N PRO A 72 3.89 14.61 31.82
CA PRO A 72 4.31 13.31 31.28
C PRO A 72 4.01 12.13 32.22
N GLU A 73 3.93 12.37 33.53
CA GLU A 73 3.63 11.36 34.56
C GLU A 73 2.17 10.87 34.51
N LYS A 74 1.25 11.70 34.00
CA LYS A 74 -0.17 11.34 33.90
C LYS A 74 -0.42 10.57 32.61
N ALA A 75 -1.11 9.45 32.71
CA ALA A 75 -1.56 8.67 31.57
C ALA A 75 -2.67 9.41 30.81
N ILE A 76 -2.67 9.24 29.48
CA ILE A 76 -3.77 9.67 28.61
C ILE A 76 -4.01 8.54 27.61
N PHE A 77 -5.27 8.15 27.50
CA PHE A 77 -5.76 7.16 26.58
C PHE A 77 -6.71 7.83 25.61
N ILE A 78 -6.66 7.41 24.35
CA ILE A 78 -7.62 7.84 23.34
C ILE A 78 -8.46 6.65 22.90
N PHE A 79 -9.70 6.93 22.57
CA PHE A 79 -10.69 5.96 22.13
C PHE A 79 -11.30 6.45 20.84
N VAL A 80 -11.40 5.55 19.87
CA VAL A 80 -12.09 5.77 18.60
C VAL A 80 -13.10 4.64 18.47
N ASN A 81 -14.38 5.00 18.38
CA ASN A 81 -15.48 4.03 18.37
C ASN A 81 -15.41 2.99 19.53
N ASN A 82 -15.08 3.45 20.74
CA ASN A 82 -14.86 2.66 21.96
C ASN A 82 -13.66 1.69 21.95
N VAL A 83 -12.84 1.71 20.90
CA VAL A 83 -11.61 0.89 20.82
C VAL A 83 -10.39 1.78 21.07
N LEU A 84 -9.36 1.22 21.71
CA LEU A 84 -8.08 1.88 21.88
C LEU A 84 -7.19 1.60 20.66
N PRO A 85 -7.01 2.55 19.73
CA PRO A 85 -6.23 2.30 18.53
C PRO A 85 -4.74 2.09 18.86
N PRO A 86 -4.02 1.20 18.13
CA PRO A 86 -2.60 0.98 18.35
C PRO A 86 -1.77 2.26 18.14
N SER A 87 -0.84 2.58 19.05
CA SER A 87 -0.03 3.80 18.95
C SER A 87 0.83 3.89 17.67
N SER A 88 1.17 2.76 17.07
CA SER A 88 1.95 2.66 15.83
C SER A 88 1.11 2.77 14.56
N SER A 89 -0.22 2.69 14.64
CA SER A 89 -1.07 2.76 13.44
C SER A 89 -1.10 4.18 12.89
N LEU A 90 -1.27 4.29 11.57
CA LEU A 90 -1.46 5.57 10.91
C LEU A 90 -2.88 6.05 11.14
N LEU A 91 -3.04 7.36 11.35
CA LEU A 91 -4.35 7.94 11.57
C LEU A 91 -5.27 7.79 10.34
N SER A 92 -4.69 7.70 9.15
CA SER A 92 -5.40 7.36 7.90
C SER A 92 -6.05 5.97 7.91
N GLN A 93 -5.38 4.97 8.48
CA GLN A 93 -5.94 3.63 8.62
C GLN A 93 -7.12 3.64 9.60
N VAL A 94 -6.91 4.25 10.76
CA VAL A 94 -7.96 4.40 11.78
C VAL A 94 -9.17 5.15 11.23
N TYR A 95 -8.94 6.20 10.44
CA TYR A 95 -10.00 6.97 9.78
C TYR A 95 -10.79 6.13 8.79
N ASN A 96 -10.13 5.34 7.94
CA ASN A 96 -10.84 4.52 6.95
C ASN A 96 -11.72 3.46 7.59
N GLU A 97 -11.30 2.92 8.74
CA GLU A 97 -12.01 1.87 9.47
C GLU A 97 -13.10 2.41 10.40
N HIS A 98 -12.89 3.58 11.02
CA HIS A 98 -13.71 4.06 12.14
C HIS A 98 -14.27 5.47 11.98
N LYS A 99 -14.19 6.09 10.79
CA LYS A 99 -14.89 7.36 10.51
C LYS A 99 -16.40 7.18 10.67
N ASP A 100 -17.06 8.26 11.05
CA ASP A 100 -18.51 8.32 11.13
C ASP A 100 -19.12 8.60 9.74
N GLU A 101 -20.44 8.40 9.62
CA GLU A 101 -21.19 8.62 8.38
C GLU A 101 -21.17 10.10 7.92
N ASP A 102 -20.92 11.01 8.85
CA ASP A 102 -20.75 12.43 8.55
C ASP A 102 -19.36 12.80 8.00
N GLY A 103 -18.42 11.86 7.94
CA GLY A 103 -17.06 12.08 7.44
C GLY A 103 -16.06 12.62 8.45
N PHE A 104 -16.40 12.75 9.74
CA PHE A 104 -15.47 13.08 10.81
C PHE A 104 -14.96 11.83 11.55
N LEU A 105 -13.74 11.91 12.08
CA LEU A 105 -13.24 10.95 13.06
C LEU A 105 -13.55 11.44 14.48
N TYR A 106 -14.31 10.67 15.25
CA TYR A 106 -14.60 11.00 16.65
C TYR A 106 -13.61 10.31 17.58
N VAL A 107 -12.86 11.13 18.31
CA VAL A 107 -11.83 10.71 19.25
C VAL A 107 -12.20 11.21 20.63
N VAL A 108 -12.21 10.31 21.60
CA VAL A 108 -12.43 10.66 23.01
C VAL A 108 -11.17 10.37 23.80
N TYR A 109 -10.74 11.31 24.64
CA TYR A 109 -9.60 11.09 25.52
C TYR A 109 -10.02 10.96 26.99
N SER A 110 -9.31 10.10 27.72
CA SER A 110 -9.51 9.84 29.15
C SER A 110 -8.18 9.59 29.87
N SER A 111 -8.19 9.73 31.19
CA SER A 111 -7.09 9.33 32.09
C SER A 111 -7.08 7.84 32.40
N GLU A 112 -8.18 7.15 32.08
CA GLU A 112 -8.39 5.73 32.39
C GLU A 112 -8.40 4.90 31.11
N ASN A 113 -7.82 3.71 31.17
CA ASN A 113 -7.79 2.73 30.07
C ASN A 113 -9.08 1.88 30.00
N THR A 114 -9.93 1.94 31.02
CA THR A 114 -11.15 1.14 31.13
C THR A 114 -12.37 2.01 30.86
N PHE A 115 -13.02 1.78 29.73
CA PHE A 115 -14.41 2.24 29.54
C PHE A 115 -15.33 1.07 29.90
N GLY A 116 -15.60 0.84 31.19
CA GLY A 116 -16.55 -0.24 31.56
C GLY A 116 -16.50 -0.89 32.94
N HIS A 117 -16.14 -0.20 34.03
CA HIS A 117 -16.46 -0.73 35.36
C HIS A 117 -16.96 0.38 36.29
N ASP A 118 -18.28 0.56 36.34
CA ASP A 118 -18.95 1.17 37.48
C ASP A 118 -20.10 0.26 37.89
N ALA A 119 -19.90 -0.43 39.01
CA ALA A 119 -20.87 -0.65 40.08
C ALA A 119 -20.56 -1.97 40.82
N ILE A 120 -19.73 -1.91 41.87
CA ILE A 120 -20.11 -2.43 43.20
C ILE A 120 -19.51 -1.45 44.22
N ASN A 121 -20.38 -0.74 44.92
CA ASN A 121 -20.03 0.20 45.99
C ASN A 121 -19.30 -0.50 47.13
N ASP A 122 -18.13 0.01 47.49
CA ASP A 122 -17.60 -0.08 48.84
C ASP A 122 -18.52 0.70 49.78
N ASN A 123 -19.16 -0.01 50.73
CA ASN A 123 -19.54 0.61 51.99
C ASN A 123 -19.58 -0.42 53.13
N GLN A 124 -18.61 -0.25 54.03
CA GLN A 124 -18.66 -0.52 55.48
C GLN A 124 -18.68 -1.97 55.97
N MET A 125 -17.50 -2.38 56.41
CA MET A 125 -17.24 -3.47 57.35
C MET A 125 -17.72 -3.09 58.76
N THR A 126 -18.74 -3.77 59.30
CA THR A 126 -19.02 -3.82 60.75
C THR A 126 -19.34 -5.25 61.16
N LEU A 127 -18.56 -5.78 62.11
CA LEU A 127 -18.69 -7.09 62.72
C LEU A 127 -19.97 -7.18 63.57
N VAL A 128 -20.87 -8.10 63.24
CA VAL A 128 -21.82 -8.71 64.20
C VAL A 128 -21.98 -10.20 63.87
N THR A 129 -21.84 -11.04 64.88
CA THR A 129 -21.94 -12.50 64.84
C THR A 129 -23.41 -12.98 64.95
N MET A 130 -23.71 -14.14 64.31
CA MET A 130 -24.89 -15.06 64.43
C MET A 130 -26.06 -14.91 63.43
N PRO A 131 -26.88 -15.96 63.14
CA PRO A 131 -26.64 -17.40 63.00
C PRO A 131 -27.09 -17.95 61.61
N ALA A 132 -26.60 -19.13 61.21
CA ALA A 132 -26.96 -19.81 59.97
C ALA A 132 -28.39 -20.42 60.04
N THR A 133 -29.25 -20.18 59.04
CA THR A 133 -30.29 -21.15 58.58
C THR A 133 -30.96 -20.73 57.25
N LYS A 134 -31.01 -21.66 56.28
CA LYS A 134 -31.81 -21.71 55.03
C LYS A 134 -31.55 -20.74 53.86
N SER A 135 -30.95 -19.56 54.05
CA SER A 135 -30.55 -18.67 52.92
C SER A 135 -29.15 -19.00 52.37
N ALA A 136 -28.30 -19.62 53.19
CA ALA A 136 -26.92 -19.98 52.84
C ALA A 136 -26.81 -21.06 51.76
N SER A 137 -27.76 -22.01 51.66
CA SER A 137 -27.73 -23.09 50.68
C SER A 137 -27.97 -22.61 49.24
N LYS A 138 -28.93 -21.70 49.04
CA LYS A 138 -29.17 -21.07 47.72
C LYS A 138 -28.01 -20.17 47.27
N LEU A 139 -27.38 -19.48 48.23
CA LEU A 139 -26.18 -18.69 47.96
C LEU A 139 -24.99 -19.59 47.62
N GLN A 140 -24.87 -20.76 48.26
CA GLN A 140 -23.82 -21.73 47.98
C GLN A 140 -24.01 -22.41 46.62
N GLU A 141 -25.25 -22.75 46.23
CA GLU A 141 -25.58 -23.25 44.89
C GLU A 141 -25.32 -22.21 43.80
N SER A 142 -25.71 -20.95 44.03
CA SER A 142 -25.44 -19.85 43.10
C SER A 142 -23.93 -19.59 42.96
N SER A 143 -23.18 -19.67 44.07
CA SER A 143 -21.71 -19.53 44.06
C SER A 143 -21.03 -20.65 43.27
N LEU A 144 -21.49 -21.90 43.39
CA LEU A 144 -20.95 -23.03 42.64
C LEU A 144 -21.24 -22.90 41.13
N SER A 145 -22.46 -22.46 40.77
CA SER A 145 -22.84 -22.22 39.38
C SER A 145 -22.01 -21.10 38.75
N LEU A 146 -21.75 -20.03 39.48
CA LEU A 146 -20.87 -18.94 39.03
C LEU A 146 -19.43 -19.40 38.81
N VAL A 147 -18.87 -20.22 39.71
CA VAL A 147 -17.52 -20.76 39.54
C VAL A 147 -17.43 -21.65 38.30
N SER A 148 -18.44 -22.49 38.05
CA SER A 148 -18.50 -23.32 36.85
C SER A 148 -18.59 -22.49 35.56
N LEU A 149 -19.43 -21.44 35.55
CA LEU A 149 -19.52 -20.54 34.41
C LEU A 149 -18.20 -19.81 34.17
N LEU A 150 -17.55 -19.31 35.22
CA LEU A 150 -16.23 -18.68 35.14
C LEU A 150 -15.19 -19.63 34.55
N GLN A 151 -15.20 -20.91 34.94
CA GLN A 151 -14.30 -21.91 34.38
C GLN A 151 -14.56 -22.12 32.88
N SER A 152 -15.83 -22.24 32.47
CA SER A 152 -16.19 -22.38 31.05
C SER A 152 -15.80 -21.16 30.21
N LEU A 153 -15.86 -19.95 30.80
CA LEU A 153 -15.46 -18.72 30.14
C LEU A 153 -13.94 -18.63 30.01
N ARG A 154 -13.18 -19.10 31.02
CA ARG A 154 -11.72 -19.21 30.95
C ARG A 154 -11.28 -20.17 29.86
N GLU A 155 -11.91 -21.35 29.77
CA GLU A 155 -11.62 -22.32 28.73
C GLU A 155 -11.92 -21.79 27.33
N LYS A 156 -13.05 -21.08 27.16
CA LYS A 156 -13.35 -20.39 25.89
C LYS A 156 -12.33 -19.31 25.56
N ARG A 157 -11.90 -18.51 26.54
CA ARG A 157 -10.84 -17.51 26.37
C ARG A 157 -9.55 -18.18 25.91
N ASP A 158 -9.11 -19.23 26.61
CA ASP A 158 -7.85 -19.92 26.29
C ASP A 158 -7.90 -20.56 24.89
N GLY A 159 -9.06 -21.09 24.49
CA GLY A 159 -9.28 -21.57 23.12
C GLY A 159 -9.23 -20.46 22.05
N LEU A 160 -9.78 -19.29 22.36
CA LEU A 160 -9.67 -18.12 21.48
C LEU A 160 -8.22 -17.63 21.37
N ASP A 161 -7.48 -17.62 22.48
CA ASP A 161 -6.06 -17.22 22.49
C ASP A 161 -5.22 -18.12 21.58
N GLN A 162 -5.45 -19.45 21.61
CA GLN A 162 -4.79 -20.39 20.69
C GLN A 162 -5.14 -20.14 19.22
N LEU A 163 -6.41 -19.85 18.91
CA LEU A 163 -6.83 -19.53 17.55
C LEU A 163 -6.19 -18.22 17.05
N ILE A 164 -6.12 -17.21 17.91
CA ILE A 164 -5.46 -15.94 17.59
C ILE A 164 -3.97 -16.16 17.28
N GLU A 165 -3.28 -16.98 18.07
CA GLU A 165 -1.87 -17.31 17.84
C GLU A 165 -1.66 -18.06 16.51
N GLN A 166 -2.54 -19.01 16.20
CA GLN A 166 -2.53 -19.73 14.92
C GLN A 166 -2.73 -18.78 13.74
N ASP A 167 -3.72 -17.89 13.82
CA ASP A 167 -4.00 -16.91 12.77
C ASP A 167 -2.87 -15.89 12.60
N GLN A 168 -2.25 -15.45 13.71
CA GLN A 168 -1.06 -14.58 13.66
C GLN A 168 0.14 -15.27 13.00
N THR A 169 0.34 -16.55 13.30
CA THR A 169 1.39 -17.37 12.67
C THR A 169 1.13 -17.50 11.17
N ARG A 170 -0.11 -17.86 10.79
CA ARG A 170 -0.52 -17.97 9.38
C ARG A 170 -0.36 -16.67 8.62
N ARG A 171 -0.74 -15.54 9.23
CA ARG A 171 -0.55 -14.18 8.68
C ARG A 171 0.93 -13.91 8.40
N THR A 172 1.81 -14.24 9.35
CA THR A 172 3.25 -14.01 9.21
C THR A 172 3.84 -14.83 8.07
N THR A 173 3.47 -16.11 7.95
CA THR A 173 3.90 -16.97 6.84
C THR A 173 3.45 -16.43 5.49
N LEU A 174 2.19 -16.00 5.37
CA LEU A 174 1.68 -15.41 4.12
C LEU A 174 2.39 -14.10 3.76
N GLN A 175 2.73 -13.26 4.73
CA GLN A 175 3.51 -12.04 4.51
C GLN A 175 4.91 -12.35 3.98
N VAL A 176 5.59 -13.37 4.51
CA VAL A 176 6.89 -13.82 4.01
C VAL A 176 6.77 -14.30 2.57
N ASN A 177 5.79 -15.16 2.26
CA ASN A 177 5.58 -15.68 0.91
C ASN A 177 5.29 -14.57 -0.10
N MET A 178 4.43 -13.60 0.27
CA MET A 178 4.14 -12.43 -0.55
C MET A 178 5.41 -11.63 -0.87
N LYS A 179 6.28 -11.43 0.13
CA LYS A 179 7.56 -10.73 -0.06
C LYS A 179 8.51 -11.50 -0.98
N THR A 180 8.57 -12.83 -0.86
CA THR A 180 9.37 -13.68 -1.74
C THR A 180 8.88 -13.61 -3.18
N ILE A 181 7.57 -13.71 -3.40
CA ILE A 181 6.97 -13.59 -4.73
C ILE A 181 7.24 -12.21 -5.32
N GLN A 182 7.13 -11.14 -4.52
CA GLN A 182 7.44 -9.79 -4.98
C GLN A 182 8.89 -9.66 -5.45
N THR A 183 9.84 -10.18 -4.67
CA THR A 183 11.25 -10.20 -5.05
C THR A 183 11.47 -10.95 -6.37
N SER A 184 10.82 -12.09 -6.56
CA SER A 184 10.90 -12.87 -7.81
C SER A 184 10.27 -12.14 -9.00
N LEU A 185 9.20 -11.37 -8.79
CA LEU A 185 8.61 -10.53 -9.83
C LEU A 185 9.56 -9.41 -10.24
N ASP A 186 10.20 -8.76 -9.28
CA ASP A 186 11.12 -7.65 -9.54
C ASP A 186 12.37 -8.12 -10.32
N THR A 187 12.91 -9.31 -10.00
CA THR A 187 14.02 -9.91 -10.75
C THR A 187 13.63 -10.30 -12.17
N LEU A 188 12.42 -10.85 -12.36
CA LEU A 188 11.87 -11.16 -13.67
C LEU A 188 11.67 -9.90 -14.52
N ASN A 189 11.11 -8.84 -13.95
CA ASN A 189 10.90 -7.57 -14.64
C ASN A 189 12.22 -6.94 -15.08
N THR A 190 13.23 -6.98 -14.21
CA THR A 190 14.58 -6.51 -14.54
C THR A 190 15.18 -7.32 -15.70
N SER A 191 15.06 -8.64 -15.64
CA SER A 191 15.56 -9.55 -16.68
C SER A 191 14.83 -9.37 -18.01
N LEU A 192 13.52 -9.14 -17.98
CA LEU A 192 12.71 -8.85 -19.17
C LEU A 192 13.11 -7.52 -19.81
N SER A 193 13.23 -6.46 -19.01
CA SER A 193 13.67 -5.16 -19.51
C SER A 193 15.07 -5.23 -20.15
N GLN A 194 15.99 -5.98 -19.53
CA GLN A 194 17.31 -6.22 -20.12
C GLN A 194 17.20 -6.93 -21.48
N ARG A 195 16.42 -8.02 -21.57
CA ARG A 195 16.22 -8.76 -22.82
C ARG A 195 15.53 -7.92 -23.90
N GLU A 196 14.58 -7.08 -23.54
CA GLU A 196 13.95 -6.13 -24.48
C GLU A 196 14.98 -5.15 -25.04
N ASN A 197 15.85 -4.60 -24.19
CA ASN A 197 16.92 -3.71 -24.63
C ASN A 197 17.92 -4.41 -25.55
N GLU A 198 18.31 -5.65 -25.24
CA GLU A 198 19.17 -6.46 -26.10
C GLU A 198 18.51 -6.75 -27.46
N LYS A 199 17.22 -7.11 -27.45
CA LYS A 199 16.44 -7.33 -28.67
C LYS A 199 16.40 -6.07 -29.54
N ASN A 200 16.12 -4.91 -28.94
CA ASN A 200 16.04 -3.64 -29.68
C ASN A 200 17.38 -3.28 -30.34
N LYS A 201 18.52 -3.57 -29.68
CA LYS A 201 19.85 -3.38 -30.29
C LYS A 201 20.08 -4.29 -31.49
N LEU A 202 19.60 -5.53 -31.42
CA LEU A 202 19.68 -6.46 -32.55
C LEU A 202 18.80 -6.01 -33.71
N ASP A 203 17.57 -5.54 -33.42
CA ASP A 203 16.66 -5.02 -34.43
C ASP A 203 17.27 -3.81 -35.16
N GLU A 204 17.94 -2.91 -34.43
CA GLU A 204 18.68 -1.78 -35.01
C GLU A 204 19.83 -2.24 -35.92
N ALA A 205 20.65 -3.18 -35.46
CA ALA A 205 21.75 -3.73 -36.25
C ALA A 205 21.27 -4.45 -37.52
N ILE A 206 20.16 -5.19 -37.43
CA ILE A 206 19.55 -5.86 -38.60
C ILE A 206 19.12 -4.81 -39.62
N MET A 207 18.43 -3.76 -39.17
CA MET A 207 17.99 -2.67 -40.06
C MET A 207 19.16 -2.00 -40.78
N GLU A 208 20.26 -1.71 -40.08
CA GLU A 208 21.46 -1.11 -40.69
C GLU A 208 22.10 -2.03 -41.75
N ILE A 209 22.19 -3.34 -41.45
CA ILE A 209 22.73 -4.33 -42.37
C ILE A 209 21.84 -4.47 -43.62
N GLU A 210 20.52 -4.54 -43.44
CA GLU A 210 19.57 -4.61 -44.55
C GLU A 210 19.69 -3.38 -45.46
N GLN A 211 19.77 -2.18 -44.87
CA GLN A 211 19.95 -0.94 -45.62
C GLN A 211 21.30 -0.90 -46.37
N ALA A 212 22.38 -1.40 -45.76
CA ALA A 212 23.67 -1.50 -46.42
C ALA A 212 23.64 -2.49 -47.59
N TYR A 213 22.95 -3.62 -47.42
CA TYR A 213 22.79 -4.63 -48.47
C TYR A 213 21.98 -4.08 -49.66
N GLU A 214 20.91 -3.34 -49.40
CA GLU A 214 20.09 -2.71 -50.45
C GLU A 214 20.93 -1.75 -51.31
N LYS A 215 21.80 -0.94 -50.70
CA LYS A 215 22.74 -0.06 -51.43
C LYS A 215 23.72 -0.83 -52.31
N ILE A 216 24.22 -1.98 -51.84
CA ILE A 216 25.12 -2.85 -52.61
C ILE A 216 24.36 -3.45 -53.80
N ALA A 217 23.13 -3.90 -53.58
CA ALA A 217 22.28 -4.43 -54.64
C ALA A 217 22.02 -3.38 -55.72
N ASP A 218 21.64 -2.15 -55.33
CA ASP A 218 21.44 -1.03 -56.25
C ASP A 218 22.70 -0.71 -57.06
N SER A 219 23.85 -0.65 -56.38
CA SER A 219 25.15 -0.42 -57.04
C SER A 219 25.46 -1.53 -58.06
N SER A 220 25.13 -2.78 -57.74
CA SER A 220 25.32 -3.92 -58.64
C SER A 220 24.43 -3.84 -59.87
N ILE A 221 23.16 -3.43 -59.69
CA ILE A 221 22.22 -3.19 -60.79
C ILE A 221 22.72 -2.06 -61.69
N GLN A 222 23.20 -0.96 -61.12
CA GLN A 222 23.76 0.16 -61.86
C GLN A 222 24.98 -0.26 -62.70
N LEU A 223 25.93 -1.01 -62.10
CA LEU A 223 27.10 -1.52 -62.82
C LEU A 223 26.71 -2.45 -63.98
N LEU A 224 25.74 -3.34 -63.76
CA LEU A 224 25.24 -4.24 -64.79
C LEU A 224 24.61 -3.47 -65.95
N SER A 225 23.80 -2.44 -65.65
CA SER A 225 23.20 -1.58 -66.67
C SER A 225 24.25 -0.84 -67.50
N PHE A 226 25.33 -0.38 -66.86
CA PHE A 226 26.45 0.28 -67.53
C PHE A 226 27.21 -0.68 -68.44
N ALA A 227 27.52 -1.89 -67.95
CA ALA A 227 28.19 -2.92 -68.73
C ALA A 227 27.37 -3.36 -69.96
N GLN A 228 26.05 -3.53 -69.81
CA GLN A 228 25.14 -3.84 -70.92
C GLN A 228 25.12 -2.73 -71.97
N ASN A 229 25.13 -1.47 -71.55
CA ASN A 229 25.13 -0.33 -72.48
C ASN A 229 26.43 -0.25 -73.31
N LEU A 230 27.59 -0.46 -72.67
CA LEU A 230 28.88 -0.55 -73.34
C LEU A 230 28.92 -1.69 -74.36
N ALA A 231 28.44 -2.88 -73.99
CA ALA A 231 28.40 -4.03 -74.88
C ALA A 231 27.57 -3.77 -76.16
N PHE A 232 26.54 -2.91 -76.08
CA PHE A 232 25.68 -2.58 -77.21
C PHE A 232 26.26 -1.48 -78.13
N HIS A 233 27.11 -0.60 -77.59
CA HIS A 233 27.58 0.61 -78.30
C HIS A 233 29.05 0.54 -78.77
N ILE A 234 29.80 -0.53 -78.50
CA ILE A 234 31.14 -0.72 -79.08
C ILE A 234 30.97 -1.22 -80.54
N PRO A 235 31.30 -0.42 -81.57
CA PRO A 235 31.23 -0.89 -82.95
C PRO A 235 32.35 -1.91 -83.19
N ILE A 236 31.99 -3.08 -83.70
CA ILE A 236 32.96 -4.07 -84.18
C ILE A 236 33.63 -3.46 -85.41
N VAL A 237 34.88 -2.99 -85.29
CA VAL A 237 35.65 -2.49 -86.43
C VAL A 237 35.96 -3.68 -87.34
N PRO A 238 35.49 -3.72 -88.60
CA PRO A 238 35.84 -4.80 -89.51
C PRO A 238 37.29 -4.65 -89.93
N THR A 239 38.10 -5.65 -89.64
CA THR A 239 39.46 -5.75 -90.17
C THR A 239 39.38 -5.96 -91.68
N TYR A 240 39.89 -4.99 -92.46
CA TYR A 240 39.94 -5.07 -93.91
C TYR A 240 40.87 -6.21 -94.34
N THR A 241 40.33 -7.16 -95.09
CA THR A 241 41.09 -8.11 -95.90
C THR A 241 41.68 -7.39 -97.11
N SER A 242 43.02 -7.26 -97.17
CA SER A 242 43.70 -6.75 -98.36
C SER A 242 44.02 -7.91 -99.31
N SER A 243 43.34 -7.92 -100.46
CA SER A 243 43.51 -8.84 -101.58
C SER A 243 44.90 -8.81 -102.20
N ARG A 244 45.47 -10.01 -102.42
CA ARG A 244 46.10 -10.51 -103.65
C ARG A 244 46.72 -9.46 -104.60
N MET A 245 48.05 -9.37 -104.62
CA MET A 245 48.82 -9.10 -105.85
C MET A 245 49.68 -10.32 -106.18
N GLN A 246 49.40 -10.92 -107.34
CA GLN A 246 50.32 -11.81 -108.06
C GLN A 246 51.49 -10.99 -108.59
N LEU A 247 52.71 -11.51 -108.45
CA LEU A 247 53.92 -11.29 -109.26
C LEU A 247 55.00 -12.17 -108.57
N ASP A 248 55.12 -13.44 -108.93
CA ASP A 248 55.97 -13.96 -110.02
C ASP A 248 57.46 -13.60 -109.86
N ILE A 249 58.30 -14.56 -110.27
CA ILE A 249 59.77 -14.51 -110.43
C ILE A 249 60.58 -15.21 -109.31
N ARG A 250 60.70 -16.53 -109.52
CA ARG A 250 61.95 -17.28 -109.80
C ARG A 250 63.18 -17.17 -108.86
N TYR A 251 63.68 -18.37 -108.57
CA TYR A 251 65.08 -18.82 -108.60
C TYR A 251 66.03 -18.47 -107.44
N ASN A 252 66.38 -19.55 -106.72
CA ASN A 252 67.73 -20.08 -106.49
C ASN A 252 68.77 -19.34 -105.62
N MET A 253 69.52 -20.21 -104.91
CA MET A 253 70.93 -20.11 -104.50
C MET A 253 71.19 -19.16 -103.30
N TRP A 254 71.73 -19.57 -102.15
CA TRP A 254 72.47 -20.75 -101.67
C TRP A 254 72.03 -21.10 -100.24
#